data_AF-J1FBJ7-F1
#
_entry.id   AF-J1FBJ7-F1
#
_cell.length_a   1.000
_cell.length_b   1.000
_cell.length_c   1.000
_cell.angle_alpha   90.00
_cell.angle_beta   90.00
_cell.angle_gamma   90.00
#
_symmetry.space_group_name_H-M   'P 1'
#
loop_
_entity.id
_entity.type
_entity.pdbx_description
1 polymer ?
#
loop_
_entity_poly.entity_id
_entity_poly.type
_entity_poly.pdbx_seq_one_letter_code
_entity_poly.pdbx_strand_id
1 'polypeptide(L)'
;METLLIFMFLTFVGIVLLYFLGVSVAPYRPNRVKTDHFECGLPPSSETPQKINFSYFVFAIFFIAVDTAGLFFSVLLFDESVESLTYLAIFSLILGISISIAMKEYNKGSK
;
A
#
# COMPACT_ATOMS: atom_id res chain seq x y z
N MET A 1 -4.16 -7.58 27.07
CA MET A 1 -4.20 -8.50 25.91
C MET A 1 -5.61 -8.93 25.59
N GLU A 2 -6.42 -9.35 26.57
CA GLU A 2 -7.80 -9.79 26.35
C GLU A 2 -8.70 -8.73 25.68
N THR A 3 -8.63 -7.46 26.12
CA THR A 3 -9.42 -6.36 25.55
C THR A 3 -9.10 -6.08 24.08
N LEU A 4 -7.83 -6.21 23.66
CA LEU A 4 -7.42 -6.03 22.26
C LEU A 4 -7.95 -7.15 21.37
N LEU A 5 -7.91 -8.39 21.85
CA LEU A 5 -8.44 -9.54 21.12
C LEU A 5 -9.96 -9.42 20.95
N ILE A 6 -10.66 -9.01 22.01
CA ILE A 6 -12.11 -8.77 21.98
C ILE A 6 -12.43 -7.65 20.98
N PHE A 7 -11.68 -6.54 21.00
CA PHE A 7 -11.87 -5.42 20.07
C PHE A 7 -11.65 -5.84 18.62
N MET A 8 -10.57 -6.56 18.31
CA MET A 8 -10.27 -7.06 16.97
C MET A 8 -11.37 -8.01 16.48
N PHE A 9 -11.82 -8.93 17.35
CA PHE A 9 -12.90 -9.86 17.04
C PHE A 9 -14.21 -9.14 16.76
N LEU A 10 -14.64 -8.21 17.62
CA LEU A 10 -15.87 -7.46 17.43
C LEU A 10 -15.83 -6.59 16.17
N THR A 11 -14.69 -5.99 15.85
CA THR A 11 -14.51 -5.20 14.63
C THR A 11 -14.67 -6.09 13.39
N PHE A 12 -14.01 -7.25 13.38
CA PHE A 12 -14.14 -8.22 12.29
C PHE A 12 -15.58 -8.70 12.12
N VAL A 13 -16.23 -9.11 13.22
CA VAL A 13 -17.64 -9.53 13.23
C VAL A 13 -18.55 -8.41 12.73
N GLY A 14 -18.32 -7.17 13.16
CA GLY A 14 -19.07 -5.99 12.71
C GLY A 14 -18.96 -5.78 11.20
N ILE A 15 -17.75 -5.84 10.63
CA ILE A 15 -17.53 -5.70 9.18
C ILE A 15 -18.27 -6.80 8.41
N VAL A 16 -18.14 -8.05 8.86
CA VAL A 16 -18.78 -9.21 8.22
C VAL A 16 -20.31 -9.11 8.28
N LEU A 17 -20.87 -8.74 9.45
CA LEU A 17 -22.31 -8.56 9.62
C LEU A 17 -22.85 -7.45 8.72
N LEU A 18 -22.17 -6.30 8.65
CA LEU A 18 -22.58 -5.19 7.79
C LEU A 18 -22.54 -5.57 6.31
N TYR A 19 -21.53 -6.33 5.88
CA TYR A 19 -21.46 -6.84 4.52
C TYR A 19 -22.66 -7.75 4.20
N PHE A 20 -22.94 -8.76 5.03
CA PHE A 20 -24.04 -9.69 4.79
C PHE A 20 -25.41 -9.03 4.90
N LEU A 21 -25.58 -8.07 5.81
CA LEU A 21 -26.79 -7.28 5.91
C LEU A 21 -27.00 -6.46 4.64
N GLY A 22 -25.94 -5.82 4.12
CA GLY A 22 -25.98 -5.09 2.86
C GLY A 22 -26.41 -5.97 1.68
N VAL A 23 -25.83 -7.17 1.55
CA VAL A 23 -26.21 -8.15 0.52
C VAL A 23 -27.63 -8.66 0.69
N SER A 24 -28.08 -8.88 1.93
CA SER A 24 -29.41 -9.46 2.23
C SER A 24 -30.55 -8.46 2.05
N VAL A 25 -30.31 -7.17 2.35
CA VAL A 25 -31.30 -6.10 2.21
C VAL A 25 -31.35 -5.58 0.77
N ALA A 26 -30.25 -5.68 0.01
CA ALA A 26 -30.18 -5.17 -1.35
C ALA A 26 -31.14 -5.93 -2.30
N PRO A 27 -31.87 -5.21 -3.18
CA PRO A 27 -32.75 -5.84 -4.16
C PRO A 27 -31.94 -6.61 -5.22
N TYR A 28 -32.14 -7.92 -5.28
CA TYR A 28 -31.46 -8.78 -6.25
C TYR A 28 -32.22 -8.86 -7.58
N ARG A 29 -31.70 -8.20 -8.62
CA ARG A 29 -32.23 -8.25 -10.01
C ARG A 29 -31.10 -8.29 -11.05
N PRO A 30 -30.45 -9.45 -11.25
CA PRO A 30 -29.41 -9.60 -12.27
C PRO A 30 -30.00 -9.49 -13.68
N ASN A 31 -29.25 -8.87 -14.59
CA ASN A 31 -29.58 -8.79 -16.01
C ASN A 31 -28.25 -8.82 -16.78
N ARG A 32 -28.25 -9.30 -18.03
CA ARG A 32 -27.06 -9.39 -18.90
C ARG A 32 -26.26 -8.09 -18.94
N VAL A 33 -26.94 -6.95 -19.05
CA VAL A 33 -26.31 -5.61 -19.06
C VAL A 33 -25.67 -5.26 -17.72
N LYS A 34 -26.26 -5.67 -16.59
CA LYS A 34 -25.70 -5.39 -15.25
C LYS A 34 -24.50 -6.27 -14.91
N THR A 35 -24.38 -7.42 -15.56
CA THR A 35 -23.28 -8.37 -15.38
C THR A 35 -22.15 -8.15 -16.39
N ASP A 36 -22.32 -7.22 -17.34
CA ASP A 36 -21.31 -6.90 -18.35
C ASP A 36 -20.37 -5.79 -17.85
N HIS A 37 -19.18 -5.71 -18.45
CA HIS A 37 -18.23 -4.65 -18.14
C HIS A 37 -18.74 -3.30 -18.67
N PHE A 38 -18.63 -2.26 -17.84
CA PHE A 38 -18.97 -0.91 -18.28
C PHE A 38 -17.87 -0.35 -19.17
N GLU A 39 -18.19 -0.11 -20.43
CA GLU A 39 -17.24 0.36 -21.46
C GLU A 39 -17.75 1.62 -22.18
N CYS A 40 -18.44 2.51 -21.47
CA CYS A 40 -19.01 3.76 -22.03
C CYS A 40 -19.88 3.56 -23.30
N GLY A 41 -20.45 2.37 -23.50
CA GLY A 41 -21.25 2.01 -24.68
C GLY A 41 -20.45 1.37 -25.83
N LEU A 42 -19.14 1.16 -25.67
CA LEU A 42 -18.29 0.40 -26.59
C LEU A 42 -18.43 -1.11 -26.31
N PRO A 43 -18.18 -1.97 -27.32
CA PRO A 43 -18.07 -3.40 -27.07
C PRO A 43 -16.92 -3.69 -26.10
N PRO A 44 -17.04 -4.73 -25.25
CA PRO A 44 -16.03 -5.04 -24.24
C PRO A 44 -14.66 -5.22 -24.88
N SER A 45 -13.68 -4.45 -24.41
CA SER A 45 -12.30 -4.56 -24.91
C SER A 45 -11.73 -5.90 -24.44
N SER A 46 -11.50 -6.82 -25.37
CA SER A 46 -10.82 -8.09 -25.09
C SER A 46 -9.29 -7.93 -25.02
N GLU A 47 -8.79 -6.70 -25.16
CA GLU A 47 -7.36 -6.45 -25.22
C GLU A 47 -6.77 -6.32 -23.82
N THR A 48 -5.82 -7.20 -23.50
CA THR A 48 -4.98 -7.05 -22.31
C THR A 48 -4.21 -5.72 -22.40
N PRO A 49 -4.12 -4.93 -21.32
CA PRO A 49 -3.40 -3.66 -21.36
C PRO A 49 -1.94 -3.88 -21.78
N GLN A 50 -1.58 -3.40 -22.98
CA GLN A 50 -0.26 -3.66 -23.57
C GLN A 50 0.88 -2.81 -23.00
N LYS A 51 0.59 -1.82 -22.14
CA LYS A 51 1.60 -0.89 -21.64
C LYS A 51 1.62 -0.90 -20.12
N ILE A 52 2.57 -1.66 -19.57
CA ILE A 52 2.92 -1.57 -18.14
C ILE A 52 3.68 -0.26 -17.94
N ASN A 53 3.13 0.62 -17.11
CA ASN A 53 3.85 1.83 -16.70
C ASN A 53 4.88 1.46 -15.63
N PHE A 54 6.16 1.44 -16.02
CA PHE A 54 7.28 1.06 -15.17
C PHE A 54 7.48 2.02 -13.98
N SER A 55 6.97 3.25 -14.05
CA SER A 55 7.08 4.23 -12.95
C SER A 55 6.36 3.75 -11.69
N TYR A 56 5.22 3.05 -11.81
CA TYR A 56 4.53 2.49 -10.64
C TYR A 56 5.33 1.37 -9.97
N PHE A 57 6.05 0.58 -10.77
CA PHE A 57 6.90 -0.48 -10.25
C PHE A 57 8.09 0.08 -9.48
N VAL A 58 8.77 1.10 -10.03
CA VAL A 58 9.86 1.80 -9.34
C VAL A 58 9.38 2.44 -8.03
N PHE A 59 8.19 3.06 -8.06
CA PHE A 59 7.58 3.61 -6.84
C PHE A 59 7.32 2.53 -5.78
N ALA A 60 6.80 1.37 -6.17
CA ALA A 60 6.53 0.27 -5.23
C ALA A 60 7.82 -0.26 -4.56
N ILE A 61 8.90 -0.42 -5.33
CA ILE A 61 10.20 -0.83 -4.77
C ILE A 61 10.73 0.25 -3.81
N PHE A 62 10.66 1.51 -4.20
CA PHE A 62 11.10 2.62 -3.36
C PHE A 62 10.31 2.68 -2.04
N PHE A 63 8.99 2.49 -2.11
CA PHE A 63 8.12 2.40 -0.94
C PHE A 63 8.57 1.29 0.01
N ILE A 64 8.81 0.07 -0.48
CA ILE A 64 9.25 -1.06 0.35
C ILE A 64 10.61 -0.76 1.02
N ALA A 65 11.55 -0.17 0.28
CA ALA A 65 12.87 0.17 0.81
C ALA A 65 12.79 1.20 1.95
N VAL A 66 11.98 2.26 1.77
CA VAL A 66 11.79 3.31 2.78
C VAL A 66 10.97 2.80 3.97
N ASP A 67 9.95 1.97 3.74
CA ASP A 67 9.12 1.35 4.79
C ASP A 67 9.98 0.48 5.72
N THR A 68 10.81 -0.38 5.12
CA THR A 68 11.76 -1.21 5.88
C THR A 68 12.77 -0.36 6.65
N ALA A 69 13.24 0.75 6.06
CA ALA A 69 14.11 1.67 6.76
C ALA A 69 13.42 2.37 7.95
N GLY A 70 12.14 2.73 7.81
CA GLY A 70 11.32 3.27 8.90
C GLY A 70 11.21 2.31 10.08
N LEU A 71 11.13 1.00 9.81
CA LEU A 71 11.19 -0.02 10.87
C LEU A 71 12.53 0.03 11.62
N PHE A 72 13.67 0.13 10.93
CA PHE A 72 14.98 0.27 11.58
C PHE A 72 15.10 1.56 12.40
N PHE A 73 14.54 2.67 11.91
CA PHE A 73 14.43 3.91 12.69
C PHE A 73 13.68 3.69 13.99
N SER A 74 12.53 3.00 13.96
CA SER A 74 11.76 2.77 15.17
C SER A 74 12.55 1.96 16.20
N VAL A 75 13.22 0.88 15.79
CA VAL A 75 14.00 0.04 16.72
C VAL A 75 15.18 0.81 17.33
N LEU A 76 15.95 1.53 16.52
CA LEU A 76 17.14 2.25 16.99
C LEU A 76 16.80 3.47 17.85
N LEU A 77 15.66 4.13 17.60
CA LEU A 77 15.21 5.28 18.39
C LEU A 77 14.80 4.90 19.83
N PHE A 78 14.36 3.66 20.06
CA PHE A 78 13.96 3.21 21.39
C PHE A 78 15.11 2.67 22.24
N ASP A 79 16.32 2.56 21.69
CA ASP A 79 17.52 2.25 22.48
C ASP A 79 18.17 3.56 22.97
N GLU A 80 18.28 3.72 24.29
CA GLU A 80 18.86 4.90 24.95
C GLU A 80 20.41 4.92 24.89
N SER A 81 21.04 3.90 24.31
CA SER A 81 22.49 3.82 24.20
C SER A 81 23.07 4.90 23.26
N VAL A 82 24.21 5.48 23.65
CA VAL A 82 24.95 6.46 22.83
C VAL A 82 25.44 5.82 21.52
N GLU A 83 25.69 4.50 21.54
CA GLU A 83 26.06 3.73 20.35
C GLU A 83 24.90 3.65 19.36
N SER A 84 23.68 3.39 19.82
CA SER A 84 22.48 3.39 18.97
C SER A 84 22.26 4.75 18.30
N LEU A 85 22.42 5.85 19.03
CA LEU A 85 22.33 7.20 18.46
C LEU A 85 23.38 7.43 17.35
N THR A 86 24.58 6.87 17.52
CA THR A 86 25.64 6.96 16.51
C THR A 86 25.29 6.14 15.26
N TYR A 87 24.80 4.91 15.43
CA TYR A 87 24.34 4.09 14.32
C TYR A 87 23.14 4.70 13.60
N LEU A 88 22.19 5.26 14.33
CA LEU A 88 21.04 5.98 13.80
C LEU A 88 21.47 7.19 12.96
N ALA A 89 22.43 7.98 13.43
CA ALA A 89 22.94 9.13 12.70
C ALA A 89 23.62 8.72 11.38
N ILE A 90 24.47 7.69 11.41
CA ILE A 90 25.14 7.16 10.21
C ILE A 90 24.11 6.58 9.23
N PHE A 91 23.16 5.79 9.72
CA PHE A 91 22.10 5.20 8.91
C PHE A 91 21.23 6.27 8.24
N SER A 92 20.85 7.31 9.00
CA SER A 92 20.08 8.46 8.48
C SER A 92 20.82 9.19 7.36
N LEU A 93 22.13 9.36 7.51
CA LEU A 93 22.96 10.02 6.50
C LEU A 93 23.05 9.19 5.21
N ILE A 94 23.28 7.87 5.33
CA ILE A 94 23.31 6.96 4.18
C ILE A 94 21.96 6.97 3.47
N LEU A 95 20.87 6.85 4.22
CA LEU A 95 19.51 6.85 3.67
C LEU A 95 19.17 8.17 2.97
N GLY A 96 19.52 9.31 3.55
CA GLY A 96 19.34 10.62 2.94
C GLY A 96 20.09 10.77 1.62
N ILE A 97 21.32 10.25 1.54
CA ILE A 97 22.11 10.21 0.30
C ILE A 97 21.45 9.29 -0.73
N SER A 98 21.07 8.07 -0.34
CA SER A 98 20.42 7.10 -1.22
C SER A 98 19.11 7.64 -1.83
N ILE A 99 18.26 8.28 -1.02
CA ILE A 99 17.02 8.91 -1.50
C ILE A 99 17.34 10.05 -2.45
N SER A 100 18.30 10.92 -2.11
CA SER A 100 18.69 12.04 -2.98
C SER A 100 19.14 11.57 -4.37
N ILE A 101 19.93 10.49 -4.43
CA ILE A 101 20.36 9.86 -5.69
C ILE A 101 19.16 9.26 -6.44
N ALA A 102 18.31 8.50 -5.75
CA ALA A 102 17.12 7.89 -6.35
C ALA A 102 16.19 8.94 -6.97
N MET A 103 15.92 10.04 -6.25
CA MET A 103 15.10 11.14 -6.74
C MET A 103 15.72 11.85 -7.94
N LYS A 104 17.04 12.03 -7.95
CA LYS A 104 17.75 12.59 -9.11
C LYS A 104 17.60 11.71 -10.34
N GLU A 105 17.68 10.39 -10.19
CA GLU A 105 17.58 9.46 -11.31
C GLU A 105 16.14 9.32 -11.81
N TYR A 106 15.17 9.27 -10.89
CA TYR A 106 13.75 9.30 -11.24
C TYR A 106 13.39 10.53 -12.08
N ASN A 107 13.87 11.72 -11.69
CA ASN A 107 13.61 12.95 -12.42
C ASN A 107 14.26 13.00 -13.81
N LYS A 108 15.34 12.27 -14.05
CA LYS A 108 15.93 12.13 -15.39
C LYS A 108 15.10 11.20 -16.28
N GLY A 109 14.67 10.05 -15.75
CA GLY A 109 13.88 9.07 -16.49
C GLY A 109 12.45 9.51 -16.79
N SER A 110 11.97 10.57 -16.14
CA SER A 110 10.67 11.19 -16.40
C SER A 110 10.69 12.19 -17.57
N LYS A 111 11.85 12.47 -18.19
CA LYS A 111 11.97 13.27 -19.42
C LYS A 111 12.12 12.36 -20.63
#